data_AF-A0A661HV01-F1
#
_entry.id   AF-A0A661HV01-F1
#
_cell.length_a   1.000
_cell.length_b   1.000
_cell.length_c   1.000
_cell.angle_alpha   90.00
_cell.angle_beta   90.00
_cell.angle_gamma   90.00
#
_symmetry.space_group_name_H-M   'P 1'
#
loop_
_entity.id
_entity.type
_entity.pdbx_description
1 polymer ?
#
loop_
_entity_poly.entity_id
_entity_poly.type
_entity_poly.pdbx_seq_one_letter_code
_entity_poly.pdbx_strand_id
1 'polypeptide(L)'
;MEYYNDKKNKAAAKVFFMIAQMIVLAMVYIIIYTSFVAVQFAIKEYALSSMMYFPVFVALVVFPVLLYKYRQMFNAGKMLIAVTWMMATASLTVVLLYVYIAQLVG
;
A
#
# COMPACT_ATOMS: atom_id res chain seq x y z
N MET A 1 -2.58 36.03 16.86
CA MET A 1 -1.81 34.88 16.34
C MET A 1 -2.75 34.01 15.50
N GLU A 2 -2.32 33.61 14.31
CA GLU A 2 -3.11 33.64 13.06
C GLU A 2 -4.01 32.43 12.78
N TYR A 3 -5.28 32.50 13.16
CA TYR A 3 -6.32 31.51 12.77
C TYR A 3 -6.46 31.31 11.24
N TYR A 4 -6.06 32.31 10.44
CA TYR A 4 -6.11 32.26 8.97
C TYR A 4 -4.99 31.40 8.36
N ASN A 5 -3.83 31.31 9.05
CA ASN A 5 -2.67 30.54 8.59
C ASN A 5 -2.88 29.03 8.80
N ASP A 6 -3.49 28.66 9.92
CA ASP A 6 -3.77 27.27 10.28
C ASP A 6 -4.75 26.56 9.34
N LYS A 7 -5.80 27.24 8.87
CA LYS A 7 -6.77 26.63 7.94
C LYS A 7 -6.14 26.36 6.57
N LYS A 8 -5.33 27.30 6.07
CA LYS A 8 -4.63 27.16 4.80
C LYS A 8 -3.55 26.06 4.88
N ASN A 9 -2.83 25.98 6.00
CA ASN A 9 -1.86 24.92 6.25
C ASN A 9 -2.51 23.53 6.35
N LYS A 10 -3.65 23.41 7.03
CA LYS A 10 -4.39 22.13 7.10
C LYS A 10 -4.91 21.68 5.73
N ALA A 11 -5.40 22.61 4.91
CA ALA A 11 -5.84 22.30 3.55
C ALA A 11 -4.66 21.84 2.67
N ALA A 12 -3.54 22.55 2.72
CA ALA A 12 -2.33 22.18 2.00
C ALA A 12 -1.81 20.80 2.44
N ALA A 13 -1.70 20.55 3.75
CA ALA A 13 -1.26 19.27 4.30
C ALA A 13 -2.16 18.11 3.83
N LYS A 14 -3.48 18.32 3.76
CA LYS A 14 -4.43 17.33 3.25
C LYS A 14 -4.20 17.02 1.77
N VAL A 15 -3.95 18.03 0.94
CA VAL A 15 -3.64 17.85 -0.49
C VAL A 15 -2.33 17.07 -0.66
N PHE A 16 -1.26 17.45 0.06
CA PHE A 16 0.00 16.72 0.04
C PHE A 16 -0.15 15.27 0.49
N PHE A 17 -0.94 15.03 1.54
CA PHE A 17 -1.24 13.68 2.00
C PHE A 17 -1.94 12.85 0.92
N MET A 18 -2.93 13.41 0.21
CA MET A 18 -3.60 12.69 -0.88
C MET A 18 -2.65 12.37 -2.03
N ILE A 19 -1.78 13.31 -2.42
CA ILE A 19 -0.78 13.08 -3.47
C ILE A 19 0.17 11.95 -3.05
N ALA A 20 0.71 12.02 -1.83
CA ALA A 20 1.56 10.98 -1.28
C ALA A 20 0.84 9.62 -1.24
N GLN A 21 -0.42 9.61 -0.82
CA GLN A 21 -1.24 8.41 -0.77
C GLN A 21 -1.45 7.79 -2.17
N MET A 22 -1.61 8.61 -3.22
CA MET A 22 -1.70 8.12 -4.61
C MET A 22 -0.37 7.55 -5.11
N ILE A 23 0.75 8.20 -4.80
CA ILE A 23 2.09 7.71 -5.16
C ILE A 23 2.35 6.36 -4.49
N VAL A 24 2.09 6.25 -3.19
CA VAL A 24 2.24 5.00 -2.42
C VAL A 24 1.36 3.90 -2.99
N LEU A 25 0.10 4.21 -3.32
CA LEU A 25 -0.80 3.25 -3.97
C LEU A 25 -0.23 2.75 -5.29
N ALA A 26 0.23 3.65 -6.16
CA ALA A 26 0.80 3.28 -7.46
C ALA A 26 2.04 2.38 -7.30
N MET A 27 2.95 2.74 -6.38
CA MET A 27 4.14 1.92 -6.09
C MET A 27 3.77 0.51 -5.64
N VAL A 28 2.87 0.39 -4.66
CA VAL A 28 2.46 -0.93 -4.15
C VAL A 28 1.72 -1.73 -5.22
N TYR A 29 0.92 -1.07 -6.07
CA TYR A 29 0.22 -1.74 -7.17
C TYR A 29 1.16 -2.26 -8.25
N ILE A 30 2.25 -1.55 -8.55
CA ILE A 30 3.30 -2.05 -9.45
C ILE A 30 3.88 -3.36 -8.88
N ILE A 31 4.18 -3.40 -7.58
CA ILE A 31 4.70 -4.61 -6.92
C ILE A 31 3.68 -5.74 -6.89
N ILE A 32 2.41 -5.44 -6.64
CA ILE A 32 1.33 -6.44 -6.69
C ILE A 32 1.23 -7.02 -8.11
N TYR A 33 1.28 -6.18 -9.15
CA TYR A 33 1.24 -6.61 -10.54
C TYR A 33 2.44 -7.50 -10.90
N THR A 34 3.66 -7.09 -10.55
CA THR A 34 4.85 -7.92 -10.82
C THR A 34 4.80 -9.23 -10.04
N SER A 35 4.25 -9.22 -8.81
CA SER A 35 4.02 -10.44 -8.02
C SER A 35 3.00 -11.37 -8.68
N PHE A 36 1.91 -10.84 -9.26
CA PHE A 36 0.96 -11.63 -10.05
C PHE A 36 1.65 -12.34 -11.21
N VAL A 37 2.46 -11.61 -11.97
CA VAL A 37 3.22 -12.16 -13.10
C VAL A 37 4.20 -13.25 -12.61
N ALA A 38 4.92 -13.00 -11.51
CA ALA A 38 5.85 -13.98 -10.95
C ALA A 38 5.16 -15.28 -10.48
N VAL A 39 4.00 -15.18 -9.81
CA VAL A 39 3.19 -16.35 -9.45
C VAL A 39 2.72 -17.10 -10.70
N GLN A 40 2.33 -16.38 -11.75
CA GLN A 40 1.91 -17.00 -13.00
C GLN A 40 3.03 -17.82 -13.64
N PHE A 41 4.27 -17.31 -13.63
CA PHE A 41 5.44 -18.05 -14.08
C PHE A 41 5.68 -19.28 -13.22
N ALA A 42 5.67 -19.15 -11.89
CA ALA A 42 5.88 -20.27 -10.97
C ALA A 42 4.82 -21.38 -11.11
N ILE A 43 3.55 -21.02 -11.32
CA ILE A 43 2.47 -22.00 -11.58
C ILE A 43 2.73 -22.78 -12.86
N LYS A 44 3.17 -22.11 -13.93
CA LYS A 44 3.45 -22.76 -15.22
C LYS A 44 4.67 -23.67 -15.15
N GLU A 45 5.73 -23.20 -14.49
CA GLU A 45 7.01 -23.91 -14.43
C GLU A 45 6.97 -25.09 -13.46
N TYR A 46 6.40 -24.89 -12.26
CA TYR A 46 6.42 -25.87 -11.18
C TYR A 46 5.08 -26.59 -10.98
N ALA A 47 4.14 -26.43 -11.91
CA ALA A 47 2.79 -27.02 -11.88
C ALA A 47 2.03 -26.76 -10.55
N LEU A 48 2.25 -25.58 -9.94
CA LEU A 48 1.65 -25.22 -8.66
C LEU A 48 0.15 -24.95 -8.80
N SER A 49 -0.57 -25.04 -7.68
CA SER A 49 -1.99 -24.69 -7.62
C SER A 49 -2.22 -23.19 -7.87
N SER A 50 -3.34 -22.84 -8.50
CA SER A 50 -3.80 -21.44 -8.63
C SER A 50 -4.04 -20.76 -7.28
N MET A 51 -4.13 -21.52 -6.19
CA MET A 51 -4.23 -20.98 -4.83
C MET A 51 -3.04 -20.08 -4.46
N MET A 52 -1.90 -20.19 -5.17
CA MET A 52 -0.73 -19.32 -4.96
C MET A 52 -0.98 -17.85 -5.34
N TYR A 53 -2.07 -17.51 -6.04
CA TYR A 53 -2.46 -16.10 -6.22
C TYR A 53 -3.05 -15.48 -4.96
N PHE A 54 -3.47 -16.29 -3.98
CA PHE A 54 -4.23 -15.81 -2.83
C PHE A 54 -3.51 -14.70 -2.04
N PRO A 55 -2.22 -14.82 -1.67
CA PRO A 55 -1.53 -13.75 -0.94
C PRO A 55 -1.46 -12.43 -1.72
N VAL A 56 -1.27 -12.52 -3.05
CA VAL A 56 -1.21 -11.35 -3.93
C VAL A 56 -2.59 -10.68 -4.04
N PHE A 57 -3.66 -11.47 -4.13
CA PHE A 57 -5.03 -10.97 -4.15
C PHE A 57 -5.44 -10.33 -2.83
N VAL A 58 -5.02 -10.90 -1.70
CA VAL A 58 -5.22 -10.30 -0.37
C VAL A 58 -4.55 -8.93 -0.31
N ALA A 59 -3.31 -8.79 -0.78
CA ALA A 59 -2.64 -7.49 -0.82
C ALA A 59 -3.38 -6.46 -1.70
N LEU A 60 -3.89 -6.90 -2.86
CA LEU A 60 -4.68 -6.06 -3.78
C LEU A 60 -5.93 -5.46 -3.12
N VAL A 61 -6.63 -6.23 -2.29
CA VAL A 61 -7.88 -5.80 -1.65
C VAL A 61 -7.63 -5.08 -0.33
N VAL A 62 -6.72 -5.59 0.50
CA VAL A 62 -6.48 -5.06 1.85
C VAL A 62 -5.78 -3.71 1.80
N PHE A 63 -4.84 -3.50 0.87
CA PHE A 63 -4.05 -2.28 0.84
C PHE A 63 -4.89 -1.00 0.61
N PRO A 64 -5.83 -0.95 -0.36
CA PRO A 64 -6.75 0.19 -0.50
C PRO A 64 -7.63 0.44 0.72
N VAL A 65 -8.09 -0.63 1.38
CA VAL A 65 -8.90 -0.53 2.61
C VAL A 65 -8.10 0.12 3.73
N LEU A 66 -6.83 -0.25 3.90
CA LEU A 66 -5.93 0.38 4.86
C LEU A 66 -5.69 1.86 4.54
N LEU A 67 -5.43 2.19 3.27
CA LEU A 67 -5.27 3.58 2.83
C LEU A 67 -6.51 4.44 3.11
N TYR A 68 -7.70 3.87 2.97
CA TYR A 68 -8.94 4.55 3.34
C TYR A 68 -9.01 4.84 4.85
N LYS A 69 -8.65 3.86 5.70
CA LYS A 69 -8.57 4.05 7.16
C LYS A 69 -7.54 5.12 7.55
N TYR A 70 -6.38 5.16 6.91
CA TYR A 70 -5.38 6.20 7.19
C TYR A 70 -5.86 7.58 6.78
N ARG A 71 -6.61 7.69 5.68
CA ARG A 71 -7.25 8.96 5.31
C ARG A 71 -8.26 9.43 6.35
N GLN A 72 -9.07 8.52 6.90
CA GLN A 72 -9.97 8.86 8.00
C GLN A 72 -9.19 9.35 9.24
N MET A 73 -8.10 8.66 9.58
CA MET A 73 -7.23 9.02 10.70
C MET A 73 -6.56 10.39 10.50
N PHE A 74 -6.10 10.69 9.28
CA PHE A 74 -5.52 11.99 8.92
C PHE A 74 -6.55 13.11 9.06
N ASN A 75 -7.76 12.90 8.56
CA ASN A 75 -8.86 13.86 8.67
C ASN A 75 -9.33 14.07 10.12
N ALA A 76 -9.17 13.07 10.99
CA ALA A 76 -9.43 13.18 12.43
C ALA A 76 -8.32 13.94 13.21
N GLY A 77 -7.33 14.51 12.52
CA GLY A 77 -6.25 15.30 13.12
C GLY A 77 -5.03 14.50 13.57
N LYS A 78 -5.05 13.16 13.47
CA LYS A 78 -3.92 12.28 13.80
C LYS A 78 -2.96 12.14 12.61
N MET A 79 -2.52 13.28 12.07
CA MET A 79 -1.82 13.37 10.78
C MET A 79 -0.51 12.58 10.74
N LEU A 80 0.36 12.77 11.73
CA LEU A 80 1.66 12.09 11.78
C LEU A 80 1.50 10.58 11.87
N ILE A 81 0.60 10.12 12.74
CA ILE A 81 0.29 8.70 12.92
C ILE A 81 -0.24 8.08 11.62
N ALA A 82 -1.14 8.79 10.92
CA ALA A 82 -1.68 8.33 9.63
C ALA A 82 -0.58 8.16 8.56
N VAL A 83 0.35 9.10 8.48
CA VAL A 83 1.49 9.04 7.54
C VAL A 83 2.42 7.88 7.91
N THR A 84 2.78 7.73 9.18
CA THR A 84 3.65 6.64 9.65
C THR A 84 3.05 5.27 9.33
N TRP A 85 1.76 5.06 9.63
CA TRP A 85 1.10 3.78 9.33
C TRP A 85 0.96 3.51 7.84
N MET A 86 0.68 4.54 7.04
CA MET A 86 0.66 4.42 5.59
C MET A 86 2.00 3.92 5.06
N MET A 87 3.10 4.54 5.47
CA MET A 87 4.44 4.15 5.03
C MET A 87 4.85 2.76 5.58
N ALA A 88 4.56 2.49 6.85
CA ALA A 88 4.89 1.21 7.48
C ALA A 88 4.17 0.04 6.79
N THR A 89 2.87 0.17 6.51
CA THR A 89 2.12 -0.89 5.85
C THR A 89 2.41 -1.01 4.36
N ALA A 90 2.79 0.09 3.68
CA ALA A 90 3.31 0.01 2.32
C ALA A 90 4.61 -0.82 2.27
N SER A 91 5.57 -0.48 3.13
CA SER A 91 6.85 -1.22 3.23
C SER A 91 6.62 -2.68 3.58
N LEU A 92 5.78 -2.95 4.59
CA LEU A 92 5.45 -4.31 5.00
C LEU A 92 4.83 -5.13 3.85
N THR A 93 3.89 -4.54 3.10
CA THR A 93 3.25 -5.23 1.97
C THR A 93 4.27 -5.60 0.90
N VAL A 94 5.17 -4.68 0.56
CA VAL A 94 6.23 -4.91 -0.44
C VAL A 94 7.17 -6.01 0.02
N VAL A 95 7.66 -5.96 1.26
CA VAL A 95 8.59 -6.96 1.80
C VAL A 95 7.94 -8.34 1.87
N LEU A 96 6.69 -8.43 2.35
CA LEU A 96 5.99 -9.70 2.44
C LEU A 96 5.75 -10.33 1.07
N LEU A 97 5.33 -9.54 0.08
CA LEU A 97 5.18 -10.03 -1.29
C LEU A 97 6.53 -10.49 -1.87
N TYR A 98 7.60 -9.72 -1.65
CA TYR A 98 8.93 -10.09 -2.12
C TYR A 98 9.41 -11.42 -1.51
N VAL A 99 9.33 -11.56 -0.19
CA VAL A 99 9.72 -12.80 0.52
C VAL A 99 8.87 -13.98 0.05
N TYR A 100 7.56 -13.77 -0.12
CA TYR A 100 6.66 -14.79 -0.63
C TYR A 100 7.06 -15.28 -2.04
N ILE A 101 7.35 -14.35 -2.95
CA ILE A 101 7.80 -14.70 -4.30
C ILE A 101 9.17 -15.39 -4.28
N ALA A 102 10.10 -14.95 -3.42
CA ALA A 102 11.39 -15.61 -3.27
C ALA A 102 11.23 -17.08 -2.83
N GLN A 103 10.34 -17.35 -1.87
CA GLN A 103 10.05 -18.71 -1.40
C GLN A 103 9.39 -19.59 -2.48
N LEU A 104 8.72 -18.99 -3.46
CA LEU A 104 8.09 -19.70 -4.57
C LEU A 104 9.08 -20.17 -5.64
N VAL A 105 10.17 -19.43 -5.83
CA VAL A 105 11.12 -19.64 -6.95
C VAL A 105 12.44 -20.27 -6.47
N GLY A 106 12.78 -20.13 -5.18
CA GLY A 106 14.04 -20.64 -4.61
C GLY A 106 15.12 -19.57 -4.58
#